data_AF-G8F349-F1
#
_entry.id   AF-G8F349-F1
#
_cell.length_a   1.000
_cell.length_b   1.000
_cell.length_c   1.000
_cell.angle_alpha   90.00
_cell.angle_beta   90.00
_cell.angle_gamma   90.00
#
_symmetry.space_group_name_H-M   'P 1'
#
loop_
_entity.id
_entity.type
_entity.pdbx_description
1 polymer ?
#
loop_
_entity_poly.entity_id
_entity_poly.type
_entity_poly.pdbx_seq_one_letter_code
_entity_poly.pdbx_strand_id
1 'polypeptide(L)'
;MLLLSCQARLVMYIERDSRKTTPGKEQQSGNEYLSKCLDLLIRHIVQELPRILGDILNALANVSGRKHPSTVQVKQLKMCLPLMPIVLHLVTSQVFRPQVVTEEFLFSYGTILSHIKSIDSGETNIDGAIGLTASEEFIKITLSAFEAIIQYPILLKDYRCTVVDYILPPLVSLVQSQNVEWRLFSLRLLSETTSLLVNQEFGDGKEKASVDSDSNLLALIRDVLLPQYEHILVEPDPVPAYALKLLVALTEHNPTFTRLVEESKLIPLIFEVTLEHQESILGNTMQSVIALLNNLVACKDSNMKLLYEQG
;
A
#
# COMPACT_ATOMS: atom_id res chain seq x y z
N MET A 1 -21.33 -10.26 14.56
CA MET A 1 -21.68 -11.50 13.84
C MET A 1 -20.84 -11.69 12.58
N LEU A 2 -20.75 -10.70 11.68
CA LEU A 2 -19.96 -10.83 10.44
C LEU A 2 -18.49 -11.24 10.66
N LEU A 3 -17.78 -10.62 11.62
CA LEU A 3 -16.40 -11.00 11.97
C LEU A 3 -16.27 -12.50 12.28
N LEU A 4 -17.11 -13.01 13.17
CA LEU A 4 -17.12 -14.42 13.56
C LEU A 4 -17.40 -15.32 12.35
N SER A 5 -18.31 -14.91 11.47
CA SER A 5 -18.60 -15.66 10.25
C SER A 5 -17.41 -15.68 9.29
N CYS A 6 -16.74 -14.55 9.07
CA CYS A 6 -15.51 -14.48 8.27
C CYS A 6 -14.41 -15.40 8.83
N GLN A 7 -14.20 -15.37 10.16
CA GLN A 7 -13.27 -16.25 10.86
C GLN A 7 -13.68 -17.74 10.74
N ALA A 8 -14.99 -18.02 10.71
CA ALA A 8 -15.55 -19.36 10.49
C ALA A 8 -15.63 -19.75 8.99
N ARG A 9 -14.72 -19.24 8.15
CA ARG A 9 -14.57 -19.59 6.72
C ARG A 9 -15.76 -19.20 5.83
N LEU A 10 -16.62 -18.26 6.23
CA LEU A 10 -17.76 -17.78 5.42
C LEU A 10 -17.32 -17.41 3.99
N VAL A 11 -16.25 -16.60 3.88
CA VAL A 11 -15.73 -16.12 2.59
C VAL A 11 -15.39 -17.28 1.66
N MET A 12 -14.68 -18.30 2.17
CA MET A 12 -14.32 -19.49 1.40
C MET A 12 -15.56 -20.24 0.90
N TYR A 13 -16.60 -20.38 1.72
CA TYR A 13 -17.83 -21.05 1.30
C TYR A 13 -18.57 -20.25 0.22
N ILE A 14 -18.66 -18.93 0.36
CA ILE A 14 -19.25 -18.04 -0.65
C ILE A 14 -18.49 -18.14 -1.98
N GLU A 15 -17.16 -18.13 -1.96
CA GLU A 15 -16.35 -18.29 -3.17
C GLU A 15 -16.57 -19.64 -3.85
N ARG A 16 -16.61 -20.71 -3.07
CA ARG A 16 -16.84 -22.06 -3.58
C ARG A 16 -18.20 -22.17 -4.27
N ASP A 17 -19.24 -21.58 -3.68
CA ASP A 17 -20.59 -21.70 -4.20
C ASP A 17 -20.85 -20.70 -5.35
N SER A 18 -20.18 -19.55 -5.37
CA SER A 18 -20.15 -18.62 -6.51
C SER A 18 -19.50 -19.23 -7.77
N ARG A 19 -18.46 -20.08 -7.62
CA ARG A 19 -17.86 -20.81 -8.77
C ARG A 19 -18.82 -21.84 -9.40
N LYS A 20 -19.80 -22.34 -8.64
CA LYS A 20 -20.76 -23.35 -9.13
C LYS A 20 -21.90 -22.73 -9.94
N THR A 21 -22.10 -21.42 -9.86
CA THR A 21 -23.18 -20.70 -10.56
C THR A 21 -22.72 -20.03 -11.88
N THR A 22 -21.44 -20.11 -12.24
CA THR A 22 -20.87 -19.58 -13.49
C THR A 22 -21.38 -20.37 -14.73
N PRO A 23 -21.80 -19.71 -15.83
CA PRO A 23 -22.53 -20.35 -16.93
C PRO A 23 -21.62 -21.30 -17.72
N GLY A 24 -21.78 -22.60 -17.50
CA GLY A 24 -21.01 -23.66 -18.16
C GLY A 24 -21.28 -25.06 -17.63
N LYS A 25 -22.00 -25.19 -16.51
CA LYS A 25 -22.50 -26.47 -15.98
C LYS A 25 -24.02 -26.38 -15.82
N GLU A 26 -24.71 -27.30 -16.49
CA GLU A 26 -26.16 -27.48 -16.65
C GLU A 26 -27.06 -26.78 -15.61
N GLN A 27 -27.88 -25.84 -16.08
CA GLN A 27 -28.88 -25.13 -15.30
C GLN A 27 -30.05 -26.05 -14.93
N GLN A 28 -30.10 -26.48 -13.66
CA GLN A 28 -31.33 -26.96 -13.03
C GLN A 28 -32.02 -25.77 -12.34
N SER A 29 -33.31 -25.60 -12.58
CA SER A 29 -34.16 -24.47 -12.12
C SER A 29 -34.14 -24.21 -10.61
N GLY A 30 -33.77 -25.19 -9.78
CA GLY A 30 -33.56 -25.01 -8.33
C GLY A 30 -32.33 -24.18 -7.95
N ASN A 31 -31.37 -24.01 -8.87
CA ASN A 31 -30.12 -23.28 -8.63
C ASN A 31 -30.31 -21.74 -8.75
N GLU A 32 -31.32 -21.28 -9.49
CA GLU A 32 -31.50 -19.84 -9.74
C GLU A 32 -31.90 -19.07 -8.48
N TYR A 33 -32.82 -19.61 -7.68
CA TYR A 33 -33.23 -18.98 -6.41
C TYR A 33 -32.06 -18.89 -5.43
N LEU A 34 -31.29 -19.99 -5.27
CA LEU A 34 -30.13 -20.02 -4.38
C LEU A 34 -29.01 -19.09 -4.87
N SER A 35 -28.78 -19.01 -6.18
CA SER A 35 -27.85 -18.02 -6.76
C SER A 35 -28.28 -16.60 -6.43
N LYS A 36 -29.57 -16.27 -6.59
CA LYS A 36 -30.11 -14.95 -6.22
C LYS A 36 -29.96 -14.66 -4.73
N CYS A 37 -30.21 -15.64 -3.85
CA CYS A 37 -29.99 -15.50 -2.42
C CYS A 37 -28.51 -15.23 -2.09
N LEU A 38 -27.60 -15.95 -2.75
CA LEU A 38 -26.16 -15.75 -2.59
C LEU A 38 -25.73 -14.35 -3.08
N ASP A 39 -26.24 -13.90 -4.21
CA ASP A 39 -25.98 -12.56 -4.74
C ASP A 39 -26.49 -11.46 -3.79
N LEU A 40 -27.68 -11.63 -3.22
CA LEU A 40 -28.22 -10.70 -2.22
C LEU A 40 -27.38 -10.69 -0.95
N LEU A 41 -26.91 -11.86 -0.49
CA LEU A 41 -26.02 -11.95 0.66
C LEU A 41 -24.67 -11.25 0.39
N ILE A 42 -24.09 -11.48 -0.78
CA ILE A 42 -22.83 -10.83 -1.20
C ILE A 42 -23.02 -9.31 -1.19
N ARG A 43 -24.07 -8.81 -1.86
CA ARG A 43 -24.38 -7.36 -1.90
C ARG A 43 -24.57 -6.77 -0.51
N HIS A 44 -25.30 -7.47 0.37
CA HIS A 44 -25.50 -7.00 1.73
C HIS A 44 -24.17 -6.90 2.51
N ILE A 45 -23.30 -7.91 2.42
CA ILE A 45 -21.98 -7.88 3.06
C ILE A 45 -21.13 -6.72 2.52
N VAL A 46 -21.15 -6.50 1.20
CA VAL A 46 -20.44 -5.37 0.56
C VAL A 46 -20.97 -4.03 1.09
N GLN A 47 -22.29 -3.88 1.22
CA GLN A 47 -22.94 -2.66 1.70
C GLN A 47 -22.70 -2.37 3.19
N GLU A 48 -22.44 -3.38 4.02
CA GLU A 48 -22.11 -3.18 5.43
C GLU A 48 -20.65 -2.73 5.64
N LEU A 49 -19.76 -2.96 4.66
CA LEU A 49 -18.34 -2.64 4.82
C LEU A 49 -18.03 -1.15 5.01
N PRO A 50 -18.63 -0.20 4.25
CA PRO A 50 -18.44 1.23 4.50
C PRO A 50 -18.80 1.64 5.93
N ARG A 51 -19.84 1.03 6.52
CA ARG A 51 -20.22 1.27 7.91
C ARG A 51 -19.14 0.79 8.88
N ILE A 52 -18.58 -0.40 8.65
CA ILE A 52 -17.49 -0.94 9.49
C ILE A 52 -16.26 -0.03 9.44
N LEU A 53 -15.86 0.41 8.24
CA LEU A 53 -14.76 1.36 8.06
C LEU A 53 -15.06 2.70 8.74
N GLY A 54 -16.29 3.19 8.60
CA GLY A 54 -16.75 4.41 9.27
C GLY A 54 -16.68 4.31 10.79
N ASP A 55 -17.07 3.19 11.38
CA ASP A 55 -16.98 2.96 12.82
C ASP A 55 -15.52 2.92 13.32
N ILE A 56 -14.62 2.29 12.55
CA ILE A 56 -13.16 2.30 12.82
C ILE A 56 -12.60 3.72 12.74
N LEU A 57 -12.90 4.44 11.66
CA LEU A 57 -12.45 5.81 11.44
C LEU A 57 -12.95 6.75 12.54
N ASN A 58 -14.22 6.67 12.91
CA ASN A 58 -14.78 7.49 13.98
C ASN A 58 -14.09 7.20 15.33
N ALA A 59 -13.80 5.93 15.63
CA ALA A 59 -13.09 5.56 16.85
C ALA A 59 -11.65 6.13 16.88
N LEU A 60 -10.93 6.07 15.75
CA LEU A 60 -9.58 6.62 15.62
C LEU A 60 -9.56 8.16 15.64
N ALA A 61 -10.47 8.81 14.92
CA ALA A 61 -10.61 10.26 14.89
C ALA A 61 -10.89 10.83 16.28
N ASN A 62 -11.74 10.16 17.08
CA ASN A 62 -12.04 10.59 18.45
C ASN A 62 -10.82 10.62 19.37
N VAL A 63 -9.78 9.83 19.09
CA VAL A 63 -8.56 9.76 19.90
C VAL A 63 -7.35 10.44 19.25
N SER A 64 -7.50 10.99 18.05
CA SER A 64 -6.41 11.67 17.34
C SER A 64 -5.77 12.77 18.20
N GLY A 65 -4.43 12.76 18.26
CA GLY A 65 -3.61 13.68 19.05
C GLY A 65 -3.63 13.44 20.56
N ARG A 66 -4.29 12.37 21.05
CA ARG A 66 -4.39 12.08 22.49
C ARG A 66 -3.42 11.00 22.91
N LYS A 67 -2.77 11.23 24.05
CA LYS A 67 -1.93 10.22 24.73
C LYS A 67 -2.71 9.36 25.74
N HIS A 68 -3.85 9.84 26.21
CA HIS A 68 -4.68 9.17 27.22
C HIS A 68 -6.17 9.23 26.84
N PRO A 69 -6.67 8.24 26.07
CA PRO A 69 -8.08 8.15 25.75
C PRO A 69 -8.98 7.96 26.98
N SER A 70 -10.16 8.56 26.98
CA SER A 70 -11.17 8.38 28.04
C SER A 70 -11.78 6.97 28.01
N THR A 71 -12.43 6.54 29.10
CA THR A 71 -13.05 5.20 29.20
C THR A 71 -14.04 4.90 28.06
N VAL A 72 -14.80 5.91 27.61
CA VAL A 72 -15.74 5.76 26.47
C VAL A 72 -14.98 5.49 25.17
N GLN A 73 -13.89 6.23 24.94
CA GLN A 73 -13.05 6.08 23.75
C GLN A 73 -12.31 4.74 23.76
N VAL A 74 -11.78 4.32 24.91
CA VAL A 74 -11.17 2.99 25.09
C VAL A 74 -12.18 1.90 24.72
N LYS A 75 -13.42 2.01 25.19
CA LYS A 75 -14.48 1.05 24.85
C LYS A 75 -14.77 1.02 23.35
N GLN A 76 -14.83 2.19 22.69
CA GLN A 76 -15.01 2.28 21.25
C GLN A 76 -13.86 1.61 20.49
N LEU A 77 -12.61 1.93 20.82
CA LEU A 77 -11.43 1.33 20.18
C LEU A 77 -11.45 -0.21 20.29
N LYS A 78 -11.73 -0.74 21.49
CA LYS A 78 -11.82 -2.19 21.72
C LYS A 78 -12.95 -2.87 20.97
N MET A 79 -14.01 -2.14 20.60
CA MET A 79 -15.11 -2.69 19.81
C MET A 79 -14.85 -2.59 18.30
N CYS A 80 -14.23 -1.50 17.84
CA CYS A 80 -14.12 -1.19 16.42
C CYS A 80 -12.86 -1.75 15.78
N LEU A 81 -11.67 -1.60 16.39
CA LEU A 81 -10.41 -2.02 15.75
C LEU A 81 -10.32 -3.53 15.46
N PRO A 82 -10.86 -4.44 16.32
CA PRO A 82 -10.91 -5.86 16.00
C PRO A 82 -11.81 -6.23 14.81
N LEU A 83 -12.50 -5.28 14.18
CA LEU A 83 -13.27 -5.50 12.95
C LEU A 83 -12.41 -5.41 11.68
N MET A 84 -11.17 -4.89 11.75
CA MET A 84 -10.27 -4.79 10.61
C MET A 84 -9.99 -6.12 9.87
N PRO A 85 -9.93 -7.31 10.52
CA PRO A 85 -9.87 -8.58 9.82
C PRO A 85 -11.00 -8.81 8.80
N ILE A 86 -12.19 -8.23 8.99
CA ILE A 86 -13.27 -8.29 7.99
C ILE A 86 -12.79 -7.69 6.67
N VAL A 87 -12.17 -6.51 6.73
CA VAL A 87 -11.64 -5.82 5.55
C VAL A 87 -10.66 -6.74 4.83
N LEU A 88 -9.67 -7.30 5.55
CA LEU A 88 -8.69 -8.25 5.01
C LEU A 88 -9.35 -9.47 4.34
N HIS A 89 -10.32 -10.11 5.00
CA HIS A 89 -11.02 -11.26 4.45
C HIS A 89 -11.82 -10.94 3.18
N LEU A 90 -12.39 -9.73 3.07
CA LEU A 90 -13.16 -9.35 1.89
C LEU A 90 -12.24 -8.95 0.73
N VAL A 91 -11.15 -8.20 0.97
CA VAL A 91 -10.21 -7.81 -0.09
C VAL A 91 -9.35 -8.98 -0.58
N THR A 92 -9.14 -10.02 0.24
CA THR A 92 -8.48 -11.26 -0.21
C THR A 92 -9.38 -12.13 -1.09
N SER A 93 -10.70 -11.91 -1.04
CA SER A 93 -11.65 -12.73 -1.76
C SER A 93 -11.83 -12.31 -3.21
N GLN A 94 -11.77 -13.26 -4.14
CA GLN A 94 -12.02 -12.98 -5.55
C GLN A 94 -13.48 -12.53 -5.85
N VAL A 95 -14.43 -12.86 -4.97
CA VAL A 95 -15.86 -12.50 -5.13
C VAL A 95 -16.13 -11.10 -4.60
N PHE A 96 -15.59 -10.77 -3.43
CA PHE A 96 -15.85 -9.51 -2.75
C PHE A 96 -14.91 -8.39 -3.20
N ARG A 97 -13.62 -8.67 -3.36
CA ARG A 97 -12.59 -7.68 -3.71
C ARG A 97 -12.99 -6.72 -4.84
N PRO A 98 -13.45 -7.17 -6.03
CA PRO A 98 -13.81 -6.23 -7.10
C PRO A 98 -15.04 -5.36 -6.79
N GLN A 99 -15.87 -5.75 -5.83
CA GLN A 99 -17.04 -4.98 -5.40
C GLN A 99 -16.72 -4.05 -4.22
N VAL A 100 -15.69 -4.36 -3.46
CA VAL A 100 -15.27 -3.64 -2.24
C VAL A 100 -14.28 -2.52 -2.56
N VAL A 101 -13.32 -2.77 -3.46
CA VAL A 101 -12.25 -1.80 -3.76
C VAL A 101 -12.79 -0.72 -4.70
N THR A 102 -13.40 0.29 -4.10
CA THR A 102 -13.89 1.52 -4.75
C THR A 102 -13.01 2.72 -4.37
N GLU A 103 -13.21 3.85 -5.02
CA GLU A 103 -12.52 5.10 -4.65
C GLU A 103 -12.80 5.51 -3.20
N GLU A 104 -14.06 5.48 -2.76
CA GLU A 104 -14.47 5.82 -1.39
C GLU A 104 -13.83 4.88 -0.35
N PHE A 105 -13.72 3.59 -0.70
CA PHE A 105 -13.00 2.62 0.11
C PHE A 105 -11.53 3.04 0.25
N LEU A 106 -10.84 3.35 -0.86
CA LEU A 106 -9.42 3.73 -0.84
C LEU A 106 -9.17 5.02 -0.08
N PHE A 107 -10.05 6.02 -0.22
CA PHE A 107 -10.00 7.25 0.57
C PHE A 107 -10.12 6.97 2.07
N SER A 108 -11.12 6.17 2.46
CA SER A 108 -11.34 5.76 3.86
C SER A 108 -10.12 4.98 4.39
N TYR A 109 -9.55 4.12 3.56
CA TYR A 109 -8.38 3.32 3.88
C TYR A 109 -7.13 4.17 4.09
N GLY A 110 -6.88 5.14 3.20
CA GLY A 110 -5.78 6.10 3.34
C GLY A 110 -5.89 6.93 4.62
N THR A 111 -7.12 7.29 5.00
CA THR A 111 -7.38 7.97 6.28
C THR A 111 -7.02 7.08 7.48
N ILE A 112 -7.31 5.77 7.42
CA ILE A 112 -6.87 4.80 8.45
C ILE A 112 -5.34 4.73 8.50
N LEU A 113 -4.66 4.65 7.34
CA LEU A 113 -3.19 4.67 7.28
C LEU A 113 -2.60 5.97 7.86
N SER A 114 -3.26 7.11 7.66
CA SER A 114 -2.87 8.37 8.31
C SER A 114 -3.00 8.32 9.83
N HIS A 115 -4.01 7.64 10.38
CA HIS A 115 -4.09 7.40 11.82
C HIS A 115 -2.98 6.46 12.30
N ILE A 116 -2.63 5.42 11.53
CA ILE A 116 -1.51 4.53 11.84
C ILE A 116 -0.19 5.30 11.89
N LYS A 117 0.06 6.20 10.92
CA LYS A 117 1.19 7.13 10.97
C LYS A 117 1.23 7.91 12.29
N SER A 118 0.12 8.49 12.73
CA SER A 118 0.07 9.25 13.99
C SER A 118 0.24 8.35 15.23
N ILE A 119 -0.12 7.07 15.15
CA ILE A 119 0.14 6.10 16.22
C ILE A 119 1.64 5.76 16.27
N ASP A 120 2.24 5.47 15.12
CA ASP A 120 3.67 5.14 14.98
C ASP A 120 4.60 6.29 15.43
N SER A 121 4.26 7.53 15.08
CA SER A 121 4.99 8.72 15.52
C SER A 121 4.83 9.06 17.01
N GLY A 122 3.92 8.38 17.72
CA GLY A 122 3.59 8.66 19.11
C GLY A 122 2.76 9.93 19.35
N GLU A 123 2.25 10.56 18.27
CA GLU A 123 1.30 11.67 18.35
C GLU A 123 -0.02 11.23 19.01
N THR A 124 -0.48 10.03 18.66
CA THR A 124 -1.66 9.38 19.25
C THR A 124 -1.23 8.08 19.94
N ASN A 125 -1.58 7.89 21.22
CA ASN A 125 -1.27 6.64 21.93
C ASN A 125 -2.54 5.83 22.19
N ILE A 126 -2.64 4.67 21.54
CA ILE A 126 -3.71 3.70 21.77
C ILE A 126 -3.26 2.48 22.56
N ASP A 127 -1.95 2.26 22.73
CA ASP A 127 -1.40 1.09 23.43
C ASP A 127 -1.87 1.03 24.87
N GLY A 128 -1.94 2.18 25.56
CA GLY A 128 -2.48 2.25 26.92
C GLY A 128 -3.99 1.92 27.01
N ALA A 129 -4.72 2.04 25.90
CA ALA A 129 -6.15 1.77 25.82
C ALA A 129 -6.45 0.30 25.49
N ILE A 130 -5.82 -0.23 24.45
CA ILE A 130 -6.13 -1.56 23.88
C ILE A 130 -5.05 -2.62 24.13
N GLY A 131 -3.86 -2.20 24.58
CA GLY A 131 -2.68 -3.04 24.72
C GLY A 131 -1.80 -2.99 23.46
N LEU A 132 -0.48 -3.05 23.66
CA LEU A 132 0.52 -3.01 22.57
C LEU A 132 0.25 -4.06 21.49
N THR A 133 0.02 -5.32 21.89
CA THR A 133 -0.23 -6.42 20.95
C THR A 133 -1.45 -6.18 20.05
N ALA A 134 -2.55 -5.63 20.59
CA ALA A 134 -3.75 -5.36 19.80
C ALA A 134 -3.56 -4.17 18.85
N SER A 135 -2.75 -3.19 19.26
CA SER A 135 -2.33 -2.06 18.42
C SER A 135 -1.47 -2.54 17.24
N GLU A 136 -0.44 -3.34 17.52
CA GLU A 136 0.43 -3.93 16.50
C GLU A 136 -0.34 -4.87 15.55
N GLU A 137 -1.25 -5.69 16.08
CA GLU A 137 -2.09 -6.56 15.25
C GLU A 137 -3.00 -5.75 14.31
N PHE A 138 -3.59 -4.64 14.79
CA PHE A 138 -4.39 -3.75 13.97
C PHE A 138 -3.56 -3.13 12.83
N ILE A 139 -2.36 -2.63 13.13
CA ILE A 139 -1.44 -2.08 12.12
C ILE A 139 -1.08 -3.16 11.09
N LYS A 140 -0.68 -4.34 11.56
CA LYS A 140 -0.29 -5.47 10.70
C LYS A 140 -1.41 -5.88 9.74
N ILE A 141 -2.63 -6.09 10.26
CA ILE A 141 -3.78 -6.46 9.44
C ILE A 141 -4.09 -5.36 8.42
N THR A 142 -3.95 -4.09 8.79
CA THR A 142 -4.14 -2.97 7.87
C THR A 142 -3.05 -2.93 6.79
N LEU A 143 -1.79 -3.22 7.09
CA LEU A 143 -0.78 -3.28 6.02
C LEU A 143 -1.00 -4.51 5.12
N SER A 144 -1.34 -5.67 5.68
CA SER A 144 -1.66 -6.90 4.92
C SER A 144 -2.91 -6.79 4.06
N ALA A 145 -3.93 -6.04 4.49
CA ALA A 145 -5.12 -5.83 3.67
C ALA A 145 -4.81 -4.97 2.45
N PHE A 146 -3.88 -4.00 2.56
CA PHE A 146 -3.42 -3.24 1.41
C PHE A 146 -2.52 -4.08 0.50
N GLU A 147 -1.64 -4.92 1.06
CA GLU A 147 -0.87 -5.92 0.31
C GLU A 147 -1.78 -6.80 -0.57
N ALA A 148 -2.91 -7.25 -0.03
CA ALA A 148 -3.87 -8.04 -0.78
C ALA A 148 -4.54 -7.27 -1.95
N ILE A 149 -4.66 -5.94 -1.85
CA ILE A 149 -5.20 -5.10 -2.91
C ILE A 149 -4.18 -4.93 -4.05
N ILE A 150 -2.92 -4.62 -3.72
CA ILE A 150 -1.87 -4.37 -4.71
C ILE A 150 -1.52 -5.63 -5.53
N GLN A 151 -1.78 -6.83 -5.00
CA GLN A 151 -1.68 -8.09 -5.76
C GLN A 151 -2.64 -8.16 -6.97
N TYR A 152 -3.60 -7.24 -7.08
CA TYR A 152 -4.56 -7.15 -8.19
C TYR A 152 -4.60 -5.73 -8.78
N PRO A 153 -3.55 -5.32 -9.52
CA PRO A 153 -3.34 -3.94 -9.94
C PRO A 153 -4.47 -3.32 -10.76
N ILE A 154 -5.25 -4.15 -11.45
CA ILE A 154 -6.42 -3.73 -12.25
C ILE A 154 -7.43 -2.95 -11.42
N LEU A 155 -7.50 -3.18 -10.10
CA LEU A 155 -8.43 -2.51 -9.20
C LEU A 155 -8.02 -1.07 -8.86
N LEU A 156 -6.73 -0.74 -9.02
CA LEU A 156 -6.20 0.58 -8.70
C LEU A 156 -6.11 1.48 -9.94
N LYS A 157 -6.31 0.90 -11.13
CA LYS A 157 -6.11 1.56 -12.43
C LYS A 157 -6.88 2.88 -12.54
N ASP A 158 -8.13 2.88 -12.11
CA ASP A 158 -9.02 4.05 -12.25
C ASP A 158 -8.93 5.02 -11.04
N TYR A 159 -8.14 4.70 -10.02
CA TYR A 159 -8.08 5.44 -8.75
C TYR A 159 -6.71 6.02 -8.42
N ARG A 160 -5.87 6.26 -9.44
CA ARG A 160 -4.50 6.77 -9.28
C ARG A 160 -4.41 7.99 -8.36
N CYS A 161 -5.21 9.03 -8.59
CA CYS A 161 -5.17 10.26 -7.79
C CYS A 161 -5.42 9.97 -6.31
N THR A 162 -6.46 9.19 -6.01
CA THR A 162 -6.79 8.80 -4.64
C THR A 162 -5.67 7.99 -3.98
N VAL A 163 -4.99 7.11 -4.71
CA VAL A 163 -3.83 6.38 -4.17
C VAL A 163 -2.67 7.33 -3.89
N VAL A 164 -2.34 8.23 -4.84
CA VAL A 164 -1.25 9.20 -4.68
C VAL A 164 -1.51 10.17 -3.53
N ASP A 165 -2.73 10.65 -3.37
CA ASP A 165 -3.06 11.71 -2.42
C ASP A 165 -3.31 11.17 -0.99
N TYR A 166 -3.85 9.96 -0.86
CA TYR A 166 -4.29 9.43 0.45
C TYR A 166 -3.56 8.18 0.93
N ILE A 167 -2.99 7.38 0.02
CA ILE A 167 -2.34 6.11 0.39
C ILE A 167 -0.82 6.25 0.47
N LEU A 168 -0.18 6.84 -0.55
CA LEU A 168 1.28 6.95 -0.58
C LEU A 168 1.85 7.82 0.56
N PRO A 169 1.27 8.98 0.92
CA PRO A 169 1.85 9.84 1.95
C PRO A 169 2.01 9.16 3.34
N PRO A 170 1.00 8.46 3.89
CA PRO A 170 1.21 7.75 5.15
C PRO A 170 2.20 6.58 5.02
N LEU A 171 2.24 5.88 3.87
CA LEU A 171 3.25 4.83 3.65
C LEU A 171 4.67 5.39 3.64
N VAL A 172 4.92 6.51 2.94
CA VAL A 172 6.22 7.21 2.94
C VAL A 172 6.62 7.63 4.35
N SER A 173 5.67 8.11 5.16
CA SER A 173 5.97 8.43 6.55
C SER A 173 6.34 7.20 7.38
N LEU A 174 5.71 6.05 7.14
CA LEU A 174 6.01 4.80 7.86
C LEU A 174 7.34 4.18 7.44
N VAL A 175 7.88 4.51 6.27
CA VAL A 175 9.28 4.20 5.90
C VAL A 175 10.28 4.86 6.87
N GLN A 176 9.87 5.89 7.62
CA GLN A 176 10.71 6.54 8.63
C GLN A 176 10.42 6.03 10.05
N SER A 177 9.59 4.97 10.19
CA SER A 177 9.23 4.39 11.48
C SER A 177 10.47 3.88 12.22
N GLN A 178 10.46 4.03 13.54
CA GLN A 178 11.45 3.40 14.43
C GLN A 178 11.22 1.89 14.55
N ASN A 179 10.02 1.41 14.23
CA ASN A 179 9.72 0.00 14.16
C ASN A 179 10.20 -0.58 12.82
N VAL A 180 11.17 -1.49 12.89
CA VAL A 180 11.80 -2.12 11.72
C VAL A 180 10.78 -2.91 10.88
N GLU A 181 9.79 -3.57 11.49
CA GLU A 181 8.74 -4.30 10.76
C GLU A 181 7.87 -3.34 9.94
N TRP A 182 7.44 -2.22 10.53
CA TRP A 182 6.62 -1.23 9.85
C TRP A 182 7.38 -0.50 8.75
N ARG A 183 8.63 -0.14 9.01
CA ARG A 183 9.51 0.48 8.01
C ARG A 183 9.69 -0.41 6.79
N LEU A 184 10.11 -1.67 7.01
CA LEU A 184 10.33 -2.63 5.95
C LEU A 184 9.05 -2.92 5.16
N PHE A 185 7.94 -3.19 5.86
CA PHE A 185 6.68 -3.54 5.20
C PHE A 185 6.14 -2.34 4.41
N SER A 186 6.18 -1.14 4.96
CA SER A 186 5.71 0.08 4.28
C SER A 186 6.57 0.41 3.06
N LEU A 187 7.89 0.22 3.13
CA LEU A 187 8.79 0.41 1.99
C LEU A 187 8.47 -0.57 0.86
N ARG A 188 8.22 -1.85 1.18
CA ARG A 188 7.80 -2.86 0.20
C ARG A 188 6.48 -2.46 -0.47
N LEU A 189 5.46 -2.09 0.31
CA LEU A 189 4.16 -1.66 -0.21
C LEU A 189 4.29 -0.39 -1.07
N LEU A 190 5.10 0.58 -0.65
CA LEU A 190 5.39 1.81 -1.38
C LEU A 190 6.07 1.51 -2.73
N SER A 191 7.10 0.65 -2.71
CA SER A 191 7.84 0.21 -3.90
C SER A 191 6.91 -0.45 -4.92
N GLU A 192 6.11 -1.42 -4.48
CA GLU A 192 5.16 -2.13 -5.34
C GLU A 192 4.07 -1.20 -5.86
N THR A 193 3.43 -0.42 -4.99
CA THR A 193 2.33 0.48 -5.39
C THR A 193 2.80 1.53 -6.38
N THR A 194 3.93 2.18 -6.12
CA THR A 194 4.46 3.22 -7.02
C THR A 194 4.86 2.63 -8.37
N SER A 195 5.47 1.43 -8.38
CA SER A 195 5.77 0.71 -9.62
C SER A 195 4.50 0.46 -10.45
N LEU A 196 3.41 0.04 -9.81
CA LEU A 196 2.13 -0.16 -10.49
C LEU A 196 1.59 1.14 -11.08
N LEU A 197 1.67 2.24 -10.33
CA LEU A 197 1.16 3.54 -10.77
C LEU A 197 1.94 4.07 -11.98
N VAL A 198 3.28 4.04 -11.94
CA VAL A 198 4.12 4.54 -13.04
C VAL A 198 3.98 3.67 -14.30
N ASN A 199 3.90 2.34 -14.15
CA ASN A 199 3.75 1.44 -15.30
C ASN A 199 2.38 1.54 -15.99
N GLN A 200 1.33 1.96 -15.27
CA GLN A 200 -0.01 2.11 -15.83
C GLN A 200 -0.13 3.27 -16.84
N GLU A 201 0.71 4.29 -16.74
CA GLU A 201 0.68 5.47 -17.64
C GLU A 201 1.03 5.14 -19.09
N PHE A 202 1.81 4.07 -19.32
CA PHE A 202 2.34 3.73 -20.64
C PHE A 202 1.50 2.70 -21.41
N GLY A 203 0.52 2.07 -20.75
CA GLY A 203 -0.27 0.96 -21.33
C GLY A 203 -1.63 1.34 -21.91
N ASP A 204 -2.20 2.49 -21.56
CA ASP A 204 -3.52 2.91 -22.02
C ASP A 204 -3.43 4.31 -22.62
N GLY A 205 -3.62 4.43 -23.93
CA GLY A 205 -3.47 5.68 -24.70
C GLY A 205 -4.50 6.76 -24.40
N LYS A 206 -4.88 6.94 -23.13
CA LYS A 206 -5.75 8.00 -22.63
C LYS A 206 -4.95 8.91 -21.70
N GLU A 207 -4.39 9.95 -22.32
CA GLU A 207 -4.04 11.20 -21.66
C GLU A 207 -5.26 11.72 -20.88
N LYS A 208 -5.21 11.53 -19.56
CA LYS A 208 -5.76 12.43 -18.53
C LYS A 208 -5.31 11.90 -17.16
N ALA A 209 -4.01 11.61 -17.00
CA ALA A 209 -3.43 11.73 -15.66
C ALA A 209 -3.65 13.19 -15.24
N SER A 210 -4.26 13.42 -14.08
CA SER A 210 -4.41 14.79 -13.59
C SER A 210 -3.00 15.35 -13.40
N VAL A 211 -2.69 16.48 -14.02
CA VAL A 211 -1.37 17.15 -13.87
C VAL A 211 -1.02 17.33 -12.38
N ASP A 212 -2.04 17.44 -11.53
CA ASP A 212 -1.94 17.58 -10.08
C ASP A 212 -1.41 16.32 -9.37
N SER A 213 -1.88 15.12 -9.73
CA SER A 213 -1.41 13.86 -9.13
C SER A 213 0.06 13.60 -9.40
N ASP A 214 0.55 13.94 -10.58
CA ASP A 214 1.96 13.74 -10.92
C ASP A 214 2.85 14.74 -10.19
N SER A 215 2.38 15.98 -10.00
CA SER A 215 3.06 16.95 -9.15
C SER A 215 3.07 16.54 -7.67
N ASN A 216 1.98 15.95 -7.17
CA ASN A 216 1.92 15.45 -5.78
C ASN A 216 2.86 14.27 -5.56
N LEU A 217 2.91 13.32 -6.50
CA LEU A 217 3.85 12.21 -6.46
C LEU A 217 5.30 12.70 -6.51
N LEU A 218 5.61 13.62 -7.43
CA LEU A 218 6.94 14.23 -7.53
C LEU A 218 7.34 14.95 -6.24
N ALA A 219 6.45 15.75 -5.66
CA ALA A 219 6.70 16.45 -4.41
C ALA A 219 6.91 15.48 -3.25
N LEU A 220 6.09 14.44 -3.13
CA LEU A 220 6.22 13.41 -2.10
C LEU A 220 7.58 12.71 -2.18
N ILE A 221 8.01 12.35 -3.39
CA ILE A 221 9.29 11.66 -3.61
C ILE A 221 10.46 12.61 -3.33
N ARG A 222 10.45 13.82 -3.89
CA ARG A 222 11.52 14.82 -3.73
C ARG A 222 11.67 15.28 -2.29
N ASP A 223 10.57 15.68 -1.66
CA ASP A 223 10.60 16.44 -0.41
C ASP A 223 10.60 15.55 0.83
N VAL A 224 10.10 14.32 0.72
CA VAL A 224 9.92 13.42 1.88
C VAL A 224 10.73 12.14 1.77
N LEU A 225 10.68 11.46 0.62
CA LEU A 225 11.26 10.13 0.48
C LEU A 225 12.77 10.15 0.17
N LEU A 226 13.21 10.85 -0.88
CA LEU A 226 14.61 10.87 -1.31
C LEU A 226 15.59 11.33 -0.21
N PRO A 227 15.27 12.32 0.64
CA PRO A 227 16.13 12.70 1.76
C PRO A 227 16.44 11.55 2.72
N GLN A 228 15.63 10.48 2.74
CA GLN A 228 15.82 9.32 3.62
C GLN A 228 16.66 8.22 2.98
N TYR A 229 16.97 8.29 1.68
CA TYR A 229 17.68 7.21 0.99
C TYR A 229 19.09 6.99 1.54
N GLU A 230 19.73 8.02 2.11
CA GLU A 230 21.00 7.85 2.81
C GLU A 230 20.91 6.85 3.97
N HIS A 231 19.83 6.91 4.74
CA HIS A 231 19.62 5.98 5.84
C HIS A 231 19.12 4.62 5.35
N ILE A 232 18.21 4.61 4.36
CA ILE A 232 17.57 3.38 3.86
C ILE A 232 18.58 2.47 3.14
N LEU A 233 19.52 3.03 2.36
CA LEU A 233 20.47 2.24 1.57
C LEU A 233 21.57 1.57 2.40
N VAL A 234 21.81 2.02 3.63
CA VAL A 234 22.80 1.46 4.56
C VAL A 234 22.18 0.40 5.49
N GLU A 235 20.85 0.21 5.43
CA GLU A 235 20.19 -0.85 6.18
C GLU A 235 20.53 -2.25 5.63
N PRO A 236 20.46 -3.30 6.47
CA PRO A 236 20.68 -4.66 6.00
C PRO A 236 19.62 -5.09 4.97
N ASP A 237 20.00 -6.04 4.12
CA ASP A 237 19.06 -6.72 3.22
C ASP A 237 17.82 -7.23 3.99
N PRO A 238 16.60 -7.12 3.42
CA PRO A 238 16.29 -6.76 2.03
C PRO A 238 15.92 -5.27 1.82
N VAL A 239 16.21 -4.38 2.78
CA VAL A 239 15.75 -2.97 2.73
C VAL A 239 16.28 -2.21 1.50
N PRO A 240 17.59 -2.23 1.17
CA PRO A 240 18.12 -1.51 0.01
C PRO A 240 17.53 -2.00 -1.31
N ALA A 241 17.25 -3.31 -1.42
CA ALA A 241 16.64 -3.89 -2.63
C ALA A 241 15.27 -3.28 -2.95
N TYR A 242 14.41 -3.07 -1.95
CA TYR A 242 13.09 -2.47 -2.16
C TYR A 242 13.19 -0.98 -2.53
N ALA A 243 14.11 -0.25 -1.89
CA ALA A 243 14.35 1.16 -2.16
C ALA A 243 14.90 1.39 -3.58
N LEU A 244 15.86 0.57 -4.00
CA LEU A 244 16.42 0.64 -5.35
C LEU A 244 15.39 0.24 -6.40
N LYS A 245 14.60 -0.81 -6.17
CA LYS A 245 13.51 -1.21 -7.07
C LYS A 245 12.50 -0.08 -7.29
N LEU A 246 12.21 0.71 -6.25
CA LEU A 246 11.36 1.90 -6.36
C LEU A 246 11.99 2.96 -7.28
N LEU A 247 13.29 3.26 -7.12
CA LEU A 247 13.99 4.20 -8.00
C LEU A 247 14.04 3.71 -9.44
N VAL A 248 14.26 2.41 -9.66
CA VAL A 248 14.22 1.81 -11.01
C VAL A 248 12.87 2.09 -11.65
N ALA A 249 11.77 1.77 -10.96
CA ALA A 249 10.43 1.98 -11.50
C ALA A 249 10.13 3.46 -11.80
N LEU A 250 10.58 4.38 -10.94
CA LEU A 250 10.40 5.82 -11.15
C LEU A 250 11.17 6.35 -12.37
N THR A 251 12.39 5.84 -12.59
CA THR A 251 13.31 6.32 -13.63
C THR A 251 13.14 5.62 -14.97
N GLU A 252 12.43 4.49 -15.04
CA GLU A 252 12.32 3.67 -16.25
C GLU A 252 11.63 4.40 -17.41
N HIS A 253 10.64 5.25 -17.11
CA HIS A 253 9.77 5.83 -18.13
C HIS A 253 9.56 7.35 -18.04
N ASN A 254 10.01 8.00 -16.97
CA ASN A 254 9.78 9.44 -16.76
C ASN A 254 11.09 10.19 -16.51
N PRO A 255 11.54 11.05 -17.45
CA PRO A 255 12.81 11.76 -17.35
C PRO A 255 12.85 12.76 -16.20
N THR A 256 11.70 13.20 -15.67
CA THR A 256 11.64 14.08 -14.50
C THR A 256 12.19 13.38 -13.26
N PHE A 257 11.84 12.10 -13.06
CA PHE A 257 12.38 11.31 -11.95
C PHE A 257 13.86 10.99 -12.16
N THR A 258 14.30 10.76 -13.39
CA THR A 258 15.73 10.59 -13.70
C THR A 258 16.55 11.82 -13.27
N ARG A 259 16.13 13.02 -13.67
CA ARG A 259 16.78 14.27 -13.24
C ARG A 259 16.74 14.45 -11.72
N LEU A 260 15.63 14.09 -11.10
CA LEU A 260 15.48 14.17 -9.65
C LEU A 260 16.51 13.28 -8.91
N VAL A 261 16.74 12.05 -9.40
CA VAL A 261 17.74 11.14 -8.83
C VAL A 261 19.17 11.63 -9.08
N GLU A 262 19.44 12.22 -10.25
CA GLU A 262 20.72 12.86 -10.55
C GLU A 262 21.04 14.01 -9.57
N GLU A 263 20.04 14.85 -9.28
CA GLU A 263 20.16 16.00 -8.38
C GLU A 263 20.22 15.61 -6.90
N SER A 264 19.69 14.44 -6.52
CA SER A 264 19.63 13.99 -5.13
C SER A 264 20.94 13.44 -4.57
N LYS A 265 22.04 13.47 -5.35
CA LYS A 265 23.38 13.03 -4.94
C LYS A 265 23.45 11.59 -4.40
N LEU A 266 22.61 10.69 -4.94
CA LEU A 266 22.53 9.30 -4.50
C LEU A 266 23.56 8.39 -5.17
N ILE A 267 24.19 8.84 -6.26
CA ILE A 267 25.11 8.03 -7.06
C ILE A 267 26.30 7.49 -6.22
N PRO A 268 26.96 8.28 -5.37
CA PRO A 268 28.04 7.75 -4.53
C PRO A 268 27.57 6.61 -3.62
N LEU A 269 26.39 6.77 -3.01
CA LEU A 269 25.80 5.74 -2.13
C LEU A 269 25.43 4.48 -2.90
N ILE A 270 24.94 4.61 -4.14
CA ILE A 270 24.65 3.46 -5.00
C ILE A 270 25.94 2.67 -5.28
N PHE A 271 27.07 3.35 -5.49
CA PHE A 271 28.37 2.68 -5.63
C PHE A 271 28.83 2.03 -4.32
N GLU A 272 28.61 2.66 -3.16
CA GLU A 272 28.89 2.02 -1.86
C GLU A 272 28.10 0.72 -1.68
N VAL A 273 26.79 0.73 -1.97
CA VAL A 273 25.95 -0.48 -1.97
C VAL A 273 26.49 -1.53 -2.94
N THR A 274 26.99 -1.11 -4.11
CA THR A 274 27.61 -2.01 -5.10
C THR A 274 28.85 -2.69 -4.54
N LEU A 275 29.71 -1.95 -3.83
CA LEU A 275 30.92 -2.46 -3.18
C LEU A 275 30.57 -3.48 -2.09
N GLU A 276 29.55 -3.21 -1.29
CA GLU A 276 29.11 -4.09 -0.22
C GLU A 276 28.52 -5.41 -0.75
N HIS A 277 27.88 -5.39 -1.93
CA HIS A 277 27.21 -6.56 -2.51
C HIS A 277 28.01 -7.25 -3.63
N GLN A 278 29.33 -6.99 -3.73
CA GLN A 278 30.17 -7.54 -4.81
C GLN A 278 30.20 -9.07 -4.87
N GLU A 279 30.05 -9.75 -3.74
CA GLU A 279 30.03 -11.22 -3.68
C GLU A 279 28.68 -11.81 -4.13
N SER A 280 27.64 -10.98 -4.24
CA SER A 280 26.26 -11.36 -4.58
C SER A 280 25.78 -10.67 -5.86
N ILE A 281 26.51 -10.86 -6.96
CA ILE A 281 26.25 -10.18 -8.24
C ILE A 281 24.85 -10.52 -8.82
N LEU A 282 24.35 -11.72 -8.53
CA LEU A 282 23.02 -12.17 -8.94
C LEU A 282 21.93 -11.81 -7.92
N GLY A 283 22.28 -11.13 -6.83
CA GLY A 283 21.34 -10.66 -5.81
C GLY A 283 20.43 -9.55 -6.34
N ASN A 284 19.21 -9.48 -5.79
CA ASN A 284 18.20 -8.50 -6.19
C ASN A 284 18.68 -7.04 -6.04
N THR A 285 19.48 -6.76 -5.01
CA THR A 285 20.10 -5.45 -4.77
C THR A 285 20.99 -5.05 -5.93
N MET A 286 21.95 -5.91 -6.33
CA MET A 286 22.87 -5.64 -7.44
C MET A 286 22.13 -5.50 -8.78
N GLN A 287 21.12 -6.35 -9.04
CA GLN A 287 20.31 -6.24 -10.25
C GLN A 287 19.55 -4.91 -10.31
N SER A 288 19.04 -4.43 -9.17
CA SER A 288 18.35 -3.13 -9.09
C SER A 288 19.32 -1.97 -9.28
N VAL A 289 20.55 -2.05 -8.76
CA VAL A 289 21.60 -1.07 -9.03
C VAL A 289 21.90 -0.98 -10.53
N ILE A 290 22.15 -2.12 -11.18
CA ILE A 290 22.48 -2.16 -12.61
C ILE A 290 21.33 -1.57 -13.44
N ALA A 291 20.09 -1.95 -13.13
CA ALA A 291 18.91 -1.42 -13.80
C ALA A 291 18.78 0.10 -13.61
N LEU A 292 19.01 0.61 -12.40
CA LEU A 292 18.96 2.03 -12.10
C LEU A 292 20.02 2.81 -12.88
N LEU A 293 21.28 2.38 -12.84
CA LEU A 293 22.37 3.01 -13.59
C LEU A 293 22.10 2.99 -15.10
N ASN A 294 21.54 1.90 -15.63
CA ASN A 294 21.13 1.82 -17.03
C ASN A 294 20.04 2.86 -17.36
N ASN A 295 19.03 3.02 -16.51
CA ASN A 295 17.98 4.03 -16.71
C ASN A 295 18.56 5.46 -16.72
N LEU A 296 19.48 5.76 -15.80
CA LEU A 296 20.14 7.07 -15.71
C LEU A 296 21.00 7.34 -16.95
N VAL A 297 21.77 6.38 -17.44
CA VAL A 297 22.66 6.59 -18.60
C VAL A 297 21.88 6.58 -19.93
N ALA A 298 20.82 5.79 -20.04
CA ALA A 298 20.01 5.68 -21.26
C ALA A 298 19.07 6.88 -21.49
N CYS A 299 18.81 7.67 -20.45
CA CYS A 299 17.95 8.84 -20.55
C CYS A 299 18.64 9.97 -21.37
N LYS A 300 17.99 10.39 -22.46
CA LYS A 300 18.55 11.35 -23.42
C LYS A 300 18.85 12.73 -22.82
N ASP A 301 18.13 13.10 -21.78
CA ASP A 301 18.24 14.39 -21.11
C ASP A 301 19.14 14.36 -19.85
N SER A 302 19.84 13.25 -19.63
CA SER A 302 20.64 13.06 -18.43
C SER A 302 21.88 13.94 -18.40
N ASN A 303 22.18 14.48 -17.23
CA ASN A 303 23.34 15.31 -17.01
C ASN A 303 24.58 14.42 -16.79
N MET A 304 25.12 13.89 -17.89
CA MET A 304 26.28 12.99 -17.88
C MET A 304 27.51 13.58 -17.16
N LYS A 305 27.66 14.92 -17.18
CA LYS A 305 28.74 15.59 -16.45
C LYS A 305 28.54 15.47 -14.94
N LEU A 306 27.32 15.72 -14.46
CA LEU A 306 26.97 15.61 -13.05
C LEU A 306 27.10 14.16 -12.56
N LEU A 307 26.65 13.19 -13.35
CA LEU A 307 26.82 11.76 -13.03
C LEU A 307 28.31 11.40 -12.89
N TYR A 308 29.15 11.82 -13.85
CA TYR A 308 30.60 11.59 -13.80
C TYR A 308 31.29 12.27 -12.61
N GLU A 309 30.81 13.44 -12.19
CA GLU A 309 31.33 14.13 -10.99
C GLU A 309 30.97 13.40 -9.69
N GLN A 310 29.90 12.59 -9.69
CA GLN A 310 29.46 11.83 -8.52
C GLN A 310 30.00 10.39 -8.47
N GLY A 311 30.44 9.82 -9.60
CA GLY A 311 30.97 8.46 -9.70
C GLY A 311 30.82 7.88 -11.09
#